data_AF-A0AAV1CHE1-F1
#
_entry.id   AF-A0AAV1CHE1-F1
#
_cell.length_a   1.000
_cell.length_b   1.000
_cell.length_c   1.000
_cell.angle_alpha   90.00
_cell.angle_beta   90.00
_cell.angle_gamma   90.00
#
_symmetry.space_group_name_H-M   'P 1'
#
loop_
_entity.id
_entity.type
_entity.pdbx_description
1 polymer ?
#
loop_
_entity_poly.entity_id
_entity_poly.type
_entity_poly.pdbx_seq_one_letter_code
_entity_poly.pdbx_strand_id
1 'polypeptide(L)' 'YIIQSEELEIDDHLSYEEKPIKILDRQQKILRTKTITLVKVLWSHHGLEEAT' A
#
# COMPACT_ATOMS: atom_id res chain seq x y z
N TYR A 1 13.55 30.77 8.11
CA TYR A 1 12.12 30.62 8.42
C TYR A 1 11.93 29.17 8.83
N ILE A 2 11.66 28.92 10.11
CA ILE A 2 11.49 27.57 10.65
C ILE A 2 10.01 27.48 11.05
N ILE A 3 9.31 26.51 10.49
CA ILE A 3 7.90 26.27 10.80
C ILE A 3 7.87 25.50 12.13
N GLN A 4 7.24 26.07 13.16
CA GLN A 4 6.99 25.35 14.41
C GLN A 4 5.98 24.23 14.13
N SER A 5 6.33 23.01 14.49
CA SER A 5 5.43 21.86 14.43
C SER A 5 4.38 21.99 15.53
N GLU A 6 3.12 22.09 15.16
CA GLU A 6 1.99 22.01 16.08
C GLU A 6 1.78 20.55 16.52
N GLU A 7 1.65 20.29 17.82
CA GLU A 7 1.29 18.97 18.34
C GLU A 7 -0.18 18.70 17.99
N LEU A 8 -0.41 17.91 16.94
CA LEU A 8 -1.73 17.41 16.60
C LEU A 8 -2.06 16.24 17.52
N GLU A 9 -3.10 16.39 18.35
CA GLU A 9 -3.68 15.27 19.10
C GLU A 9 -4.29 14.28 18.09
N ILE A 10 -3.66 13.10 17.94
CA ILE A 10 -4.17 12.01 17.11
C ILE A 10 -5.06 11.12 17.98
N ASP A 11 -6.27 10.88 17.51
CA ASP A 11 -7.24 9.98 18.15
C ASP A 11 -6.82 8.52 17.96
N ASP A 12 -6.78 7.74 19.05
CA ASP A 12 -6.37 6.33 19.04
C ASP A 12 -7.34 5.40 18.26
N HIS A 13 -8.55 5.86 17.96
CA HIS A 13 -9.53 5.16 17.14
C HIS A 13 -9.54 5.61 15.68
N LEU A 14 -8.64 6.51 15.29
CA LEU A 14 -8.51 6.95 13.91
C LEU A 14 -8.07 5.78 13.02
N SER A 15 -8.83 5.54 11.96
CA SER A 15 -8.47 4.58 10.91
C SER A 15 -8.33 5.31 9.58
N TYR A 16 -7.37 4.86 8.77
CA TYR A 16 -7.13 5.39 7.44
C TYR A 16 -7.64 4.40 6.40
N GLU A 17 -8.31 4.93 5.37
CA GLU A 17 -8.68 4.13 4.21
C GLU A 17 -7.48 3.97 3.27
N GLU A 18 -6.98 2.75 3.12
CA GLU A 18 -6.01 2.45 2.07
C GLU A 18 -6.68 2.27 0.71
N LYS A 19 -6.17 2.99 -0.30
CA LYS A 19 -6.67 2.88 -1.68
C LYS A 19 -5.54 2.40 -2.59
N PRO A 20 -5.81 1.43 -3.48
CA PRO A 20 -4.82 1.01 -4.46
C PRO A 20 -4.59 2.17 -5.44
N ILE A 21 -3.33 2.62 -5.56
CA ILE A 21 -2.95 3.66 -6.53
C ILE A 21 -2.74 3.02 -7.90
N LYS A 22 -1.91 1.97 -7.96
CA LYS A 22 -1.43 1.42 -9.23
C LYS A 22 -0.92 -0.01 -9.10
N ILE A 23 -1.03 -0.79 -10.17
CA ILE A 23 -0.35 -2.08 -10.31
C ILE A 23 1.10 -1.83 -10.77
N LEU A 24 2.07 -2.29 -9.98
CA LEU A 24 3.49 -2.17 -10.26
C LEU A 24 4.01 -3.30 -11.14
N ASP A 25 3.55 -4.53 -10.89
CA ASP A 25 4.03 -5.71 -11.60
C ASP A 25 2.96 -6.81 -11.68
N ARG A 26 3.17 -7.77 -12.58
CA ARG A 26 2.31 -8.94 -12.78
C ARG A 26 3.17 -10.18 -12.98
N GLN A 27 2.95 -11.20 -12.16
CA GLN A 27 3.64 -12.48 -12.26
C GLN A 27 2.65 -13.61 -12.48
N GLN A 28 3.00 -14.59 -13.31
CA GLN A 28 2.24 -15.83 -13.41
C GLN A 28 2.85 -16.91 -12.52
N LYS A 29 2.01 -17.57 -11.75
CA LYS A 29 2.37 -18.76 -10.98
C LYS A 29 1.67 -19.97 -11.57
N ILE A 30 2.45 -20.89 -12.11
CA ILE A 30 1.96 -22.14 -12.67
C ILE A 30 1.88 -23.16 -11.52
N LEU A 31 0.68 -23.65 -11.27
CA LEU A 31 0.41 -24.76 -10.34
C LEU A 31 0.13 -26.03 -11.14
N ARG A 32 0.11 -27.18 -10.48
CA ARG A 32 -0.09 -28.50 -11.12
C ARG A 32 -1.36 -28.59 -11.98
N THR A 33 -2.41 -27.84 -11.62
CA THR A 33 -3.73 -27.93 -12.28
C THR A 33 -4.17 -26.61 -12.92
N LYS A 34 -3.53 -25.47 -12.58
CA LYS A 34 -3.94 -24.15 -13.08
C LYS A 34 -2.79 -23.15 -13.04
N THR A 35 -2.89 -22.12 -13.88
CA THR A 35 -2.04 -20.93 -13.81
C THR A 35 -2.82 -19.80 -13.16
N ILE A 36 -2.22 -19.13 -12.18
CA ILE A 36 -2.79 -17.94 -11.52
C ILE A 36 -1.92 -16.72 -11.80
N THR A 37 -2.55 -15.56 -11.96
CA THR A 37 -1.85 -14.28 -12.09
C THR A 37 -1.83 -13.59 -10.73
N LEU A 38 -0.63 -13.27 -10.25
CA LEU A 38 -0.37 -12.44 -9.09
C LEU A 38 -0.04 -11.03 -9.57
N VAL A 39 -0.50 -10.02 -8.85
CA VAL A 39 -0.23 -8.61 -9.17
C VAL A 39 0.36 -7.93 -7.95
N LYS A 40 1.38 -7.11 -8.17
CA LYS A 40 1.95 -6.25 -7.13
C LYS A 40 1.27 -4.89 -7.18
N VAL A 41 0.72 -4.41 -6.08
CA VAL A 41 -0.09 -3.19 -5.98
C VAL A 41 0.57 -2.17 -5.06
N LEU A 42 0.66 -0.93 -5.53
CA LEU A 42 1.05 0.24 -4.73
C LEU A 42 -0.18 0.78 -4.01
N TRP A 43 -0.08 0.97 -2.70
CA TRP A 43 -1.14 1.49 -1.85
C TRP A 43 -0.87 2.95 -1.46
N SER A 44 -1.94 3.69 -1.13
CA SER A 44 -1.90 5.14 -0.96
C SER A 44 -1.05 5.64 0.21
N HIS A 45 -0.90 4.83 1.25
CA HIS A 45 -0.21 5.20 2.47
C HIS A 45 1.06 4.37 2.73
N HIS A 46 1.33 3.39 1.86
CA HIS A 46 2.47 2.49 1.98
C HIS A 46 3.56 2.86 0.98
N GLY A 47 4.81 2.80 1.43
CA GLY A 47 5.98 2.97 0.57
C GLY A 47 6.08 1.87 -0.49
N LEU A 48 6.95 2.05 -1.48
CA LEU A 48 7.20 1.03 -2.52
C LEU A 48 7.71 -0.30 -1.93
N GLU A 49 8.34 -0.23 -0.75
CA GLU A 49 8.81 -1.39 0.03
C GLU A 49 7.66 -2.19 0.66
N GLU A 50 6.53 -1.55 0.92
CA GLU A 50 5.35 -2.13 1.57
C GLU A 50 4.25 -2.54 0.56
N ALA A 51 4.55 -2.42 -0.74
CA ALA A 51 3.67 -2.88 -1.82
C ALA A 51 3.55 -4.41 -1.82
N THR A 52 2.32 -4.91 -1.78
CA THR A 52 1.99 -6.36 -1.78
C THR A 52 1.71 -6.88 -3.18
#